data_AF-A0A934NKK3-F1
#
_entry.id   AF-A0A934NKK3-F1
#
_cell.length_a   1.000
_cell.length_b   1.000
_cell.length_c   1.000
_cell.angle_alpha   90.00
_cell.angle_beta   90.00
_cell.angle_gamma   90.00
#
_symmetry.space_group_name_H-M   'P 1'
#
loop_
_entity.id
_entity.type
_entity.pdbx_description
1 polymer ?
#
loop_
_entity_poly.entity_id
_entity_poly.type
_entity_poly.pdbx_seq_one_letter_code
_entity_poly.pdbx_strand_id
1 'polypeptide(L)'
;MSNYWNILGVPHKGWILEEVYDIRAEGQSADDTQYETCMMCNNERIRYVHVVSHRDFGEEFKVGCVCAEKMTNDYVNPKKRENQLRNKSHRRINWLKKRMEG
;
A
#
# COMPACT_ATOMS: atom_id res chain seq x y z
N MET A 1 -3.30 7.01 -17.64
CA MET A 1 -2.83 5.76 -16.99
C MET A 1 -3.93 4.72 -17.10
N SER A 2 -3.56 3.46 -17.34
CA SER A 2 -4.52 2.41 -17.71
C SER A 2 -4.99 1.62 -16.49
N ASN A 3 -6.25 1.19 -16.50
CA ASN A 3 -6.77 0.23 -15.53
C ASN A 3 -6.43 -1.19 -16.03
N TYR A 4 -5.45 -1.83 -15.40
CA TYR A 4 -4.96 -3.14 -15.83
C TYR A 4 -5.90 -4.30 -15.50
N TRP A 5 -6.96 -4.07 -14.70
CA TRP A 5 -8.05 -5.05 -14.56
C TRP A 5 -8.78 -5.34 -15.87
N ASN A 6 -8.64 -4.46 -16.87
CA ASN A 6 -9.30 -4.59 -18.17
C ASN A 6 -8.32 -4.93 -19.31
N ILE A 7 -7.04 -5.20 -19.00
CA ILE A 7 -6.00 -5.44 -20.00
C ILE A 7 -5.74 -6.95 -20.11
N LEU A 8 -5.91 -7.48 -21.32
CA LEU A 8 -5.53 -8.85 -21.65
C LEU A 8 -4.02 -9.05 -21.46
N GLY A 9 -3.65 -10.11 -20.75
CA GLY A 9 -2.24 -10.48 -20.50
C GLY A 9 -1.72 -10.08 -19.12
N VAL A 10 -2.46 -9.30 -18.33
CA VAL A 10 -2.12 -9.06 -16.92
C VAL A 10 -2.83 -10.09 -16.03
N PRO A 11 -2.11 -10.89 -15.23
CA PRO A 11 -2.73 -11.81 -14.29
C PRO A 11 -3.59 -11.07 -13.27
N HIS A 12 -4.82 -11.53 -13.07
CA HIS A 12 -5.72 -10.95 -12.06
C HIS A 12 -5.56 -11.59 -10.69
N LYS A 13 -4.87 -12.74 -10.63
CA LYS A 13 -4.70 -13.62 -9.47
C LYS A 13 -3.30 -14.24 -9.51
N GLY A 14 -2.88 -14.86 -8.40
CA GLY A 14 -1.61 -15.58 -8.30
C GLY A 14 -0.42 -14.72 -7.91
N TRP A 15 -0.66 -13.45 -7.56
CA TRP A 15 0.40 -12.56 -7.09
C TRP A 15 0.80 -12.90 -5.66
N ILE A 16 2.02 -12.55 -5.29
CA ILE A 16 2.59 -12.73 -3.95
C ILE A 16 2.71 -11.35 -3.31
N LEU A 17 2.31 -11.22 -2.05
CA LEU A 17 2.54 -9.99 -1.28
C LEU A 17 3.95 -10.01 -0.69
N GLU A 18 4.83 -9.19 -1.25
CA GLU A 18 6.22 -9.11 -0.80
C GLU A 18 6.35 -8.19 0.42
N GLU A 19 5.85 -6.95 0.28
CA GLU A 19 6.01 -5.91 1.29
C GLU A 19 4.74 -5.07 1.47
N VAL A 20 4.58 -4.51 2.68
CA VAL A 20 3.68 -3.38 2.93
C VAL A 20 4.45 -2.32 3.68
N TYR A 21 4.45 -1.09 3.18
CA TYR A 21 5.15 0.04 3.83
C TYR A 21 4.29 1.31 3.87
N ASP A 22 4.54 2.17 4.87
CA ASP A 22 3.93 3.50 5.00
C ASP A 22 4.89 4.52 4.41
N ILE A 23 4.51 5.21 3.33
CA ILE A 23 5.36 6.27 2.73
C ILE A 23 5.65 7.43 3.71
N ARG A 24 4.89 7.52 4.81
CA ARG A 24 5.11 8.47 5.91
C ARG A 24 5.81 7.86 7.12
N ALA A 25 6.47 6.71 6.98
CA ALA A 25 7.14 6.05 8.09
C ALA A 25 8.12 6.98 8.82
N GLU A 26 8.75 7.91 8.10
CA GLU A 26 9.72 8.87 8.63
C GLU A 26 9.07 10.12 9.26
N GLY A 27 7.76 10.29 9.12
CA GLY A 27 7.01 11.38 9.75
C GLY A 27 6.72 12.57 8.83
N GLN A 28 6.80 12.37 7.51
CA GLN A 28 6.42 13.39 6.52
C GLN A 28 5.00 13.92 6.77
N SER A 29 4.83 15.23 6.59
CA SER A 29 3.53 15.90 6.70
C SER A 29 2.59 15.48 5.58
N ALA A 30 1.31 15.85 5.68
CA ALA A 30 0.37 15.51 4.62
C ALA A 30 0.68 16.19 3.29
N ASP A 31 1.24 17.40 3.36
CA ASP A 31 1.50 18.27 2.24
C ASP A 31 2.83 17.91 1.55
N ASP A 32 3.80 17.41 2.32
CA ASP A 32 5.11 16.97 1.80
C ASP A 32 5.10 15.52 1.28
N THR A 33 3.95 14.83 1.37
CA THR A 33 3.85 13.43 0.98
C THR A 33 3.68 13.26 -0.51
N GLN A 34 4.65 12.60 -1.13
CA GLN A 34 4.51 12.05 -2.48
C GLN A 34 3.79 10.72 -2.40
N TYR A 35 2.48 10.74 -2.66
CA TYR A 35 1.67 9.53 -2.64
C TYR A 35 1.92 8.65 -3.86
N GLU A 36 1.73 7.34 -3.68
CA GLU A 36 1.75 6.40 -4.79
C GLU A 36 0.39 6.36 -5.51
N THR A 37 0.43 5.90 -6.76
CA THR A 37 -0.75 5.60 -7.57
C THR A 37 -0.83 4.10 -7.79
N CYS A 38 -2.02 3.53 -7.65
CA CYS A 38 -2.22 2.09 -7.80
C CYS A 38 -1.87 1.67 -9.23
N MET A 39 -0.81 0.87 -9.38
CA MET A 39 -0.44 0.36 -10.69
C MET A 39 -1.52 -0.52 -11.32
N MET A 40 -2.46 -1.09 -10.54
CA MET A 40 -3.50 -1.96 -11.09
C MET A 40 -4.79 -1.21 -11.50
N CYS A 41 -5.32 -0.35 -10.63
CA CYS A 41 -6.61 0.34 -10.88
C CYS A 41 -6.50 1.86 -11.10
N ASN A 42 -5.29 2.41 -11.07
CA ASN A 42 -5.02 3.84 -11.17
C ASN A 42 -5.61 4.72 -10.04
N ASN A 43 -6.06 4.12 -8.94
CA ASN A 43 -6.49 4.90 -7.78
C ASN A 43 -5.28 5.60 -7.13
N GLU A 44 -5.37 6.92 -7.01
CA GLU A 44 -4.29 7.76 -6.49
C GLU A 44 -4.30 7.85 -4.95
N ARG A 45 -3.33 8.61 -4.43
CA ARG A 45 -3.22 8.95 -2.99
C ARG A 45 -3.02 7.74 -2.08
N ILE A 46 -2.28 6.73 -2.56
CA ILE A 46 -1.91 5.57 -1.74
C ILE A 46 -0.81 5.96 -0.77
N ARG A 47 -1.10 5.80 0.52
CA ARG A 47 -0.13 6.00 1.61
C ARG A 47 0.51 4.68 2.06
N TYR A 48 -0.31 3.66 2.27
CA TYR A 48 0.16 2.34 2.65
C TYR A 48 0.24 1.52 1.37
N VAL A 49 1.47 1.29 0.93
CA VAL A 49 1.77 0.69 -0.37
C VAL A 49 1.93 -0.81 -0.17
N HIS A 50 1.25 -1.59 -0.99
CA HIS A 50 1.38 -3.03 -1.05
C HIS A 50 2.19 -3.38 -2.30
N VAL A 51 3.39 -3.92 -2.10
CA VAL A 51 4.24 -4.40 -3.18
C VAL A 51 3.89 -5.86 -3.46
N VAL A 52 3.49 -6.14 -4.70
CA VAL A 52 3.14 -7.49 -5.13
C VAL A 52 3.96 -7.92 -6.34
N SER A 53 4.37 -9.18 -6.38
CA SER A 53 5.12 -9.79 -7.48
C SER A 53 4.30 -10.94 -8.10
N HIS A 54 4.57 -11.29 -9.36
CA HIS A 54 3.99 -12.48 -9.99
C HIS A 54 5.07 -13.22 -10.77
N ARG A 55 5.13 -14.55 -10.65
CA ARG A 55 6.15 -15.39 -11.32
C ARG A 55 6.28 -15.15 -12.84
N ASP A 56 5.18 -14.78 -13.48
CA ASP A 56 5.10 -14.56 -14.92
C ASP A 56 5.28 -13.08 -15.32
N PHE A 57 5.57 -12.19 -14.35
CA PHE A 57 5.86 -10.76 -14.57
C PHE A 57 7.22 -10.40 -13.95
N GLY A 58 8.09 -9.76 -14.75
CA GLY A 58 9.44 -9.38 -14.31
C GLY A 58 9.51 -8.13 -13.42
N GLU A 59 8.39 -7.44 -13.21
CA GLU A 59 8.32 -6.19 -12.44
C GLU A 59 7.32 -6.33 -11.30
N GLU A 60 7.65 -5.71 -10.15
CA GLU A 60 6.75 -5.60 -9.01
C GLU A 60 5.70 -4.51 -9.23
N PHE A 61 4.50 -4.75 -8.72
CA PHE A 61 3.41 -3.78 -8.76
C PHE A 61 3.23 -3.15 -7.38
N LYS A 62 3.23 -1.81 -7.35
CA LYS A 62 2.81 -1.01 -6.20
C LYS A 62 1.32 -0.74 -6.29
N VAL A 63 0.54 -1.31 -5.37
CA VAL A 63 -0.92 -1.23 -5.39
C VAL A 63 -1.49 -0.86 -4.04
N GLY A 64 -2.78 -0.52 -4.04
CA GLY A 64 -3.53 -0.29 -2.81
C GLY A 64 -4.07 -1.60 -2.23
N CYS A 65 -4.43 -1.59 -0.94
CA CYS A 65 -4.89 -2.76 -0.19
C CYS A 65 -5.92 -3.63 -0.92
N VAL A 66 -6.97 -3.02 -1.47
CA VAL A 66 -8.05 -3.76 -2.16
C VAL A 66 -7.54 -4.45 -3.43
N CYS A 67 -6.62 -3.83 -4.16
CA CYS A 67 -6.02 -4.48 -5.33
C CYS A 67 -5.07 -5.60 -4.90
N ALA A 68 -4.25 -5.39 -3.86
CA ALA A 68 -3.41 -6.45 -3.31
C ALA A 68 -4.23 -7.67 -2.90
N GLU A 69 -5.30 -7.50 -2.11
CA GLU A 69 -6.18 -8.60 -1.69
C GLU A 69 -6.74 -9.38 -2.86
N LYS A 70 -7.20 -8.67 -3.90
CA LYS A 70 -7.70 -9.30 -5.11
C LYS A 70 -6.59 -10.04 -5.84
N MET A 71 -5.46 -9.41 -6.11
CA MET A 71 -4.35 -9.95 -6.89
C MET A 71 -3.71 -11.18 -6.23
N THR A 72 -3.58 -11.19 -4.90
CA THR A 72 -2.98 -12.30 -4.15
C THR A 72 -4.00 -13.36 -3.75
N ASN A 73 -5.30 -13.09 -3.93
CA ASN A 73 -6.39 -13.90 -3.40
C ASN A 73 -6.35 -14.06 -1.86
N ASP A 74 -5.75 -13.08 -1.17
CA ASP A 74 -5.63 -13.04 0.29
C ASP A 74 -6.34 -11.80 0.83
N TYR A 75 -7.54 -12.01 1.37
CA TYR A 75 -8.39 -10.94 1.89
C TYR A 75 -8.12 -10.58 3.36
N VAL A 76 -7.02 -11.08 3.94
CA VAL A 76 -6.70 -10.90 5.37
C VAL A 76 -5.35 -10.25 5.56
N ASN A 77 -4.27 -10.80 5.00
CA ASN A 77 -2.91 -10.35 5.29
C ASN A 77 -2.60 -8.93 4.81
N PRO A 78 -2.99 -8.49 3.58
CA PRO A 78 -2.73 -7.13 3.13
C PRO A 78 -3.30 -6.08 4.09
N LYS A 79 -4.54 -6.28 4.54
CA LYS A 79 -5.20 -5.37 5.48
C LYS A 79 -4.60 -5.43 6.87
N LYS A 80 -4.26 -6.63 7.35
CA LYS A 80 -3.63 -6.82 8.65
C LYS A 80 -2.29 -6.08 8.75
N ARG A 81 -1.42 -6.21 7.74
CA ARG A 81 -0.11 -5.53 7.69
C ARG A 81 -0.27 -4.00 7.60
N GLU A 82 -1.20 -3.51 6.78
CA GLU A 82 -1.53 -2.08 6.74
C GLU A 82 -1.97 -1.55 8.11
N ASN A 83 -2.87 -2.25 8.79
CA ASN A 83 -3.39 -1.82 10.09
C ASN A 83 -2.27 -1.77 11.15
N GLN A 84 -1.30 -2.69 11.11
CA GLN A 84 -0.14 -2.65 11.99
C GLN A 84 0.71 -1.38 11.78
N LEU A 85 0.95 -1.00 10.51
CA LEU A 85 1.66 0.24 10.17
C LEU A 85 0.88 1.48 10.60
N ARG A 86 -0.43 1.53 10.30
CA ARG A 86 -1.31 2.62 10.71
C ARG A 86 -1.28 2.83 12.23
N ASN A 87 -1.36 1.73 12.99
CA ASN A 87 -1.27 1.77 14.44
C ASN A 87 0.10 2.26 14.93
N LYS A 88 1.19 1.85 14.27
CA LYS A 88 2.55 2.36 14.57
C LYS A 88 2.62 3.87 14.34
N SER A 89 2.12 4.36 13.22
CA SER A 89 2.12 5.79 12.88
C SER A 89 1.26 6.62 13.84
N HIS A 90 0.07 6.12 14.22
CA HIS A 90 -0.77 6.79 15.22
C HIS A 90 -0.11 6.88 16.61
N ARG A 91 0.55 5.80 17.06
CA ARG A 91 1.28 5.82 18.34
C ARG A 91 2.39 6.89 18.34
N ARG A 92 3.14 7.02 17.25
CA ARG A 92 4.18 8.06 17.11
C ARG A 92 3.60 9.47 17.21
N ILE A 93 2.50 9.74 16.51
CA ILE A 93 1.83 11.06 16.52
C ILE A 93 1.31 11.38 17.93
N ASN A 94 0.65 10.44 18.59
CA ASN A 94 0.08 10.66 19.93
C ASN A 94 1.17 10.91 20.98
N TRP A 95 2.32 10.24 20.87
CA TRP A 95 3.46 10.49 21.76
C TRP A 95 4.04 11.90 21.57
N LEU A 96 4.18 12.36 20.33
CA LEU A 96 4.66 13.72 20.05
C LEU A 96 3.71 14.80 20.58
N LYS A 97 2.39 14.62 20.41
CA LYS A 97 1.38 15.56 20.94
C LYS A 97 1.48 15.72 22.45
N LYS A 98 1.54 14.60 23.19
CA LYS A 98 1.66 14.61 24.66
C LYS A 98 2.92 15.33 25.17
N ARG A 99 4.00 15.39 24.40
CA ARG A 99 5.23 16.11 24.77
C ARG A 99 5.16 17.62 24.56
N MET A 100 4.22 18.10 23.75
CA MET A 100 4.07 19.53 23.44
C MET A 100 2.99 20.21 24.30
N GLU A 101 2.18 19.42 25.02
CA GLU A 101 1.10 19.87 25.89
C GLU A 101 1.50 19.98 27.38
N GLY A 102 2.76 19.70 27.73
CA GLY A 102 3.32 19.82 29.08
C GLY A 102 4.66 20.51 29.06
#